data_AF-A0A920K5P9-F1
#
_entry.id   AF-A0A920K5P9-F1
#
_cell.length_a   1.000
_cell.length_b   1.000
_cell.length_c   1.000
_cell.angle_alpha   90.00
_cell.angle_beta   90.00
_cell.angle_gamma   90.00
#
_symmetry.space_group_name_H-M   'P 1'
#
loop_
_entity.id
_entity.type
_entity.pdbx_description
1 polymer ?
#
loop_
_entity_poly.entity_id
_entity_poly.type
_entity_poly.pdbx_seq_one_letter_code
_entity_poly.pdbx_strand_id
1 'polypeptide(L)'
;MRGEYPSVFGSSFTMYPTLSVRHDVKGYSADFQFLEDRLAIGLSTRFNLNKRHNFEFGYVYYADSAAYDAFRDRDYYTVVLSTSF
;
A
#
# COMPACT_ATOMS: atom_id res chain seq x y z
N MET A 1 -2.64 1.91 8.62
CA MET A 1 -1.80 1.74 9.82
C MET A 1 -0.33 1.61 9.39
N ARG A 2 0.61 2.23 10.12
CA ARG A 2 2.05 2.16 9.83
C ARG A 2 2.81 1.84 11.11
N GLY A 3 3.66 0.82 11.06
CA GLY A 3 4.64 0.49 12.09
C GLY A 3 6.00 1.12 11.80
N GLU A 4 6.85 1.17 12.82
CA GLU A 4 8.23 1.60 12.72
C GLU A 4 9.10 0.60 13.48
N TYR A 5 10.13 0.08 12.81
CA TYR A 5 11.10 -0.83 13.38
C TYR A 5 12.51 -0.30 13.08
N PRO A 6 13.08 0.49 14.00
CA PRO A 6 14.43 1.02 13.86
C PRO A 6 15.48 -0.06 14.12
N SER A 7 16.63 0.09 13.48
CA SER A 7 17.79 -0.79 13.65
C SER A 7 17.50 -2.26 13.35
N VAL A 8 16.89 -2.51 12.19
CA VAL A 8 16.50 -3.87 11.75
C VAL A 8 17.76 -4.76 11.77
N PHE A 9 17.72 -5.89 12.48
CA PHE A 9 18.88 -6.80 12.64
C PHE A 9 20.17 -6.12 13.16
N GLY A 10 20.06 -5.01 13.90
CA GLY A 10 21.23 -4.25 14.38
C GLY A 10 21.94 -3.41 13.31
N SER A 11 21.31 -3.25 12.13
CA SER A 11 21.84 -2.45 11.03
C SER A 11 21.42 -0.97 11.11
N SER A 12 21.90 -0.12 10.20
CA SER A 12 21.45 1.27 10.05
C SER A 12 20.14 1.43 9.26
N PHE A 13 19.47 0.31 8.93
CA PHE A 13 18.18 0.35 8.25
C PHE A 13 17.04 0.52 9.26
N THR A 14 16.13 1.44 8.96
CA THR A 14 14.81 1.51 9.61
C THR A 14 13.75 0.98 8.66
N MET A 15 12.98 0.00 9.12
CA MET A 15 11.86 -0.58 8.36
C MET A 15 10.54 0.01 8.82
N TYR A 16 9.68 0.32 7.86
CA TYR A 16 8.35 0.89 8.06
C TYR A 16 7.32 0.01 7.35
N PRO A 17 6.79 -1.04 8.00
CA PRO A 17 5.67 -1.80 7.46
C PRO A 17 4.39 -0.95 7.52
N THR A 18 3.62 -0.95 6.45
CA THR A 18 2.37 -0.20 6.32
C THR A 18 1.29 -1.14 5.81
N LEU A 19 0.18 -1.20 6.53
CA LEU A 19 -1.05 -1.89 6.12
C LEU A 19 -2.13 -0.84 5.88
N SER A 20 -2.66 -0.77 4.67
CA SER A 20 -3.80 0.08 4.32
C SER A 20 -5.00 -0.78 3.99
N VAL A 21 -6.13 -0.53 4.65
CA VAL A 21 -7.41 -1.13 4.30
C VAL A 21 -8.31 0.01 3.84
N ARG A 22 -8.92 -0.14 2.67
CA ARG A 22 -9.91 0.78 2.12
C ARG A 22 -11.18 -0.01 1.87
N HIS A 23 -12.28 0.46 2.42
CA HIS A 23 -13.59 -0.16 2.25
C HIS A 23 -14.61 0.91 1.92
N ASP A 24 -15.23 0.77 0.76
CA ASP A 24 -16.25 1.69 0.25
C ASP A 24 -17.63 1.18 0.71
N VAL A 25 -18.20 1.80 1.74
CA VAL A 25 -19.38 1.27 2.44
C VAL A 25 -20.69 1.45 1.66
N LYS A 26 -20.90 2.60 1.02
CA LYS A 26 -22.15 2.90 0.29
C LYS A 26 -21.98 4.04 -0.70
N GLY A 27 -22.57 3.88 -1.88
CA GLY A 27 -22.67 4.92 -2.91
C GLY A 27 -21.86 4.62 -4.16
N TYR A 28 -22.40 5.03 -5.30
CA TYR A 28 -21.74 4.95 -6.60
C TYR A 28 -21.43 6.37 -7.08
N SER A 29 -20.15 6.66 -7.30
CA SER A 29 -19.79 7.90 -7.98
C SER A 29 -19.99 7.72 -9.49
N ALA A 30 -20.52 8.73 -10.18
CA ALA A 30 -20.60 8.74 -11.64
C ALA A 30 -19.23 8.54 -12.32
N ASP A 31 -18.14 8.86 -11.61
CA ASP A 31 -16.76 8.77 -12.08
C ASP A 31 -16.03 7.46 -11.70
N PHE A 32 -16.75 6.44 -11.22
CA PHE A 32 -16.22 5.12 -10.80
C PHE A 32 -15.14 5.14 -9.69
N GLN A 33 -14.90 6.29 -9.05
CA GLN A 33 -13.99 6.41 -7.90
C GLN A 33 -14.50 5.73 -6.64
N PHE A 34 -15.81 5.64 -6.43
CA PHE A 34 -16.45 4.88 -5.37
C PHE A 34 -17.34 3.79 -5.97
N LEU A 35 -17.08 2.56 -5.56
CA LEU A 35 -17.86 1.38 -5.91
C LEU A 35 -18.31 0.75 -4.61
N GLU A 36 -19.62 0.59 -4.44
CA GLU A 36 -20.20 -0.01 -3.24
C GLU A 36 -19.62 -1.42 -3.00
N ASP A 37 -19.32 -1.71 -1.74
CA ASP A 37 -18.70 -2.94 -1.24
C ASP A 37 -17.29 -3.23 -1.77
N ARG A 38 -16.61 -2.24 -2.37
CA ARG A 38 -15.22 -2.43 -2.79
C ARG A 38 -14.28 -2.44 -1.58
N LEU A 39 -13.54 -3.52 -1.42
CA LEU A 39 -12.50 -3.68 -0.40
C LEU A 39 -11.13 -3.78 -1.07
N ALA A 40 -10.23 -2.86 -0.74
CA ALA A 40 -8.83 -2.90 -1.18
C ALA A 40 -7.90 -2.99 0.03
N ILE A 41 -6.98 -3.96 -0.01
CA ILE A 41 -6.00 -4.20 1.04
C ILE A 41 -4.62 -3.97 0.43
N GLY A 42 -3.93 -2.95 0.90
CA GLY A 42 -2.56 -2.64 0.53
C GLY A 42 -1.60 -2.99 1.65
N LEU A 43 -0.51 -3.67 1.31
CA LEU A 43 0.62 -3.91 2.18
C LEU A 43 1.86 -3.28 1.53
N SER A 44 2.55 -2.42 2.26
CA SER A 44 3.85 -1.91 1.83
C SER A 44 4.88 -1.96 2.93
N THR A 45 6.15 -2.03 2.54
CA THR A 45 7.29 -1.97 3.44
C THR A 45 8.29 -1.00 2.87
N ARG A 46 8.67 -0.03 3.68
CA ARG A 46 9.69 0.96 3.33
C ARG A 46 10.94 0.77 4.19
N PHE A 47 12.10 0.74 3.56
CA PHE A 47 13.41 0.73 4.19
C PHE A 47 14.09 2.08 3.98
N ASN A 48 14.53 2.68 5.08
CA ASN A 48 15.30 3.90 5.06
C ASN A 48 16.72 3.61 5.54
N LEU A 49 17.71 3.92 4.71
CA LEU A 49 19.11 3.87 5.05
C LEU A 49 19.64 5.29 5.24
N ASN A 50 20.08 5.59 6.46
CA ASN A 50 20.76 6.84 6.83
C ASN A 50 20.01 8.11 6.42
N LYS A 51 18.67 8.08 6.33
CA LYS A 51 17.83 9.19 5.85
C LYS A 51 18.15 9.68 4.43
N ARG A 52 18.96 8.93 3.67
CA ARG A 52 19.40 9.28 2.31
C ARG A 52 18.81 8.39 1.26
N HIS A 53 18.78 7.08 1.50
CA HIS A 53 18.27 6.11 0.54
C HIS A 53 16.98 5.50 1.07
N ASN A 54 15.94 5.55 0.26
CA ASN A 54 14.63 5.02 0.58
C ASN A 54 14.21 4.01 -0.47
N PHE A 55 13.91 2.81 -0.01
CA PHE A 55 13.45 1.69 -0.82
C PHE A 55 12.05 1.34 -0.32
N GLU A 56 11.05 1.32 -1.19
CA GLU A 56 9.70 0.92 -0.81
C GLU A 56 9.17 -0.13 -1.77
N PHE A 57 8.59 -1.16 -1.18
CA PHE A 57 7.92 -2.24 -1.88
C PHE A 57 6.48 -2.27 -1.42
N GLY A 58 5.54 -2.34 -2.36
CA GLY A 58 4.12 -2.36 -2.09
C GLY A 58 3.41 -3.42 -2.92
N TYR A 59 2.33 -3.94 -2.37
CA TYR A 59 1.38 -4.80 -3.05
C TYR A 59 -0.02 -4.37 -2.64
N VAL A 60 -0.93 -4.28 -3.61
CA VAL A 60 -2.34 -3.99 -3.35
C VAL A 60 -3.17 -5.10 -3.95
N TYR A 61 -4.02 -5.66 -3.09
CA TYR A 61 -5.03 -6.65 -3.40
C TYR A 61 -6.41 -6.01 -3.42
N TYR A 62 -7.20 -6.30 -4.47
CA TYR A 62 -8.60 -5.91 -4.56
C TYR A 62 -9.49 -7.14 -4.34
N ALA A 63 -10.38 -7.09 -3.36
CA ALA A 63 -11.26 -8.21 -3.06
C ALA A 63 -12.45 -8.28 -4.03
N ASP A 64 -12.92 -9.50 -4.33
CA ASP A 64 -14.07 -9.79 -5.20
C ASP A 64 -15.43 -9.55 -4.53
N SER A 65 -15.54 -8.54 -3.66
CA SER A 65 -16.77 -8.26 -2.91
C SER A 65 -17.76 -7.34 -3.65
N ALA A 66 -17.32 -6.65 -4.70
CA ALA A 66 -18.14 -5.69 -5.45
C ALA A 66 -18.55 -6.21 -6.84
N ALA A 67 -19.85 -6.13 -7.16
CA ALA A 67 -20.42 -6.68 -8.40
C ALA A 67 -19.98 -5.96 -9.70
N TYR A 68 -19.52 -4.71 -9.60
CA TYR A 68 -19.10 -3.87 -10.73
C TYR A 68 -17.66 -3.34 -10.56
N ASP A 69 -16.74 -4.16 -10.07
CA ASP A 69 -15.34 -3.74 -9.92
C ASP A 69 -14.47 -4.17 -11.11
N ALA A 70 -14.00 -3.18 -11.88
CA ALA A 70 -13.05 -3.39 -12.99
C ALA A 70 -11.62 -3.68 -12.50
N PHE A 71 -11.33 -3.50 -11.21
CA PHE A 71 -10.04 -3.77 -10.55
C PHE A 71 -10.00 -5.10 -9.80
N ARG A 72 -11.09 -5.85 -9.81
CA ARG A 72 -11.25 -7.17 -9.17
C ARG A 72 -10.16 -8.21 -9.50
N ASP A 73 -9.43 -8.00 -10.59
CA ASP A 73 -8.30 -8.84 -11.01
C ASP A 73 -7.07 -8.00 -11.43
N ARG A 74 -6.96 -6.80 -10.87
CA ARG A 74 -5.89 -5.82 -11.16
C ARG A 74 -5.08 -5.50 -9.93
N ASP A 75 -4.69 -6.55 -9.23
CA ASP A 75 -3.64 -6.44 -8.23
C ASP A 75 -2.37 -5.87 -8.85
N TYR A 76 -1.63 -5.08 -8.09
CA TYR A 76 -0.39 -4.49 -8.59
C TYR A 76 0.70 -4.45 -7.54
N TYR A 77 1.92 -4.60 -8.03
CA TYR A 77 3.14 -4.44 -7.26
C TYR A 77 3.73 -3.05 -7.51
N THR A 78 4.25 -2.43 -6.47
CA THR A 78 4.90 -1.12 -6.54
C THR A 78 6.31 -1.24 -6.01
N VAL A 79 7.27 -0.69 -6.74
CA VAL A 79 8.66 -0.55 -6.28
C VAL A 79 9.06 0.91 -6.44
N VAL A 80 9.53 1.52 -5.35
CA VAL A 80 9.97 2.91 -5.32
C VAL A 80 11.39 2.98 -4.79
N LEU A 81 12.23 3.67 -5.55
CA LEU A 81 13.61 3.98 -5.20
C LEU A 81 13.74 5.50 -5.10
N SER A 82 14.20 6.00 -3.97
CA SER A 82 14.43 7.43 -3.78
C SER A 82 15.75 7.66 -3.07
N THR A 83 16.50 8.66 -3.54
CA THR A 83 17.78 9.04 -2.98
C THR A 83 17.84 10.56 -2.83
N SER A 84 18.39 11.04 -1.73
CA SER A 84 18.57 12.47 -1.45
C SER A 84 20.06 12.79 -1.29
N PHE A 85 20.49 13.91 -1.88
CA PHE A 85 21.88 14.38 -1.92
C PHE A 85 22.05 15.71 -1.17
#